data_AF-A0A6N9R1B4-F1
#
_entry.id   AF-A0A6N9R1B4-F1
#
_cell.length_a   1.000
_cell.length_b   1.000
_cell.length_c   1.000
_cell.angle_alpha   90.00
_cell.angle_beta   90.00
_cell.angle_gamma   90.00
#
_symmetry.space_group_name_H-M   'P 1'
#
loop_
_entity.id
_entity.type
_entity.pdbx_description
1 polymer ?
#
loop_
_entity_poly.entity_id
_entity_poly.type
_entity_poly.pdbx_seq_one_letter_code
_entity_poly.pdbx_strand_id
1 'polypeptide(L)'
;MIRTLLHIALAACAGALFAAAVSAEVGDIAFKRDGPGTDDVPAATFPHFVHRMQFKCYVCHEDIFVMKAGANAMTMDAIQDGKFCGACHNGKAAFQATFNSCPRCHRPL
;
A
#
# COMPACT_ATOMS: atom_id res chain seq x y z
N MET A 1 40.61 30.64 -22.00
CA MET A 1 39.17 30.69 -21.62
C MET A 1 38.33 29.58 -22.24
N ILE A 2 38.91 28.40 -22.57
CA ILE A 2 38.19 27.28 -23.21
C ILE A 2 38.21 26.00 -22.34
N ARG A 3 39.12 25.90 -21.35
CA ARG A 3 39.26 24.72 -20.47
C ARG A 3 38.31 24.71 -19.26
N THR A 4 37.76 25.85 -18.88
CA THR A 4 36.75 25.96 -17.81
C THR A 4 35.33 25.63 -18.27
N LEU A 5 35.06 25.62 -19.58
CA LEU A 5 33.74 25.29 -20.13
C LEU A 5 33.48 23.78 -20.24
N LEU A 6 34.53 22.95 -20.28
CA LEU A 6 34.39 21.49 -20.40
C LEU A 6 34.01 20.80 -19.07
N HIS A 7 34.26 21.45 -17.93
CA HIS A 7 33.94 20.89 -16.60
C HIS A 7 32.49 21.18 -16.17
N ILE A 8 31.86 22.20 -16.76
CA ILE A 8 30.47 22.57 -16.44
C ILE A 8 29.48 21.66 -17.18
N ALA A 9 29.88 21.13 -18.34
CA ALA A 9 29.03 20.23 -19.13
C ALA A 9 28.91 18.80 -18.55
N LEU A 10 29.85 18.35 -17.70
CA LEU A 10 29.81 16.99 -17.16
C LEU A 10 29.05 16.88 -15.82
N ALA A 11 28.85 17.98 -15.11
CA ALA A 11 28.17 17.98 -13.81
C ALA A 11 26.63 18.02 -13.91
N ALA A 12 26.06 18.38 -15.07
CA ALA A 12 24.62 18.56 -15.23
C ALA A 12 23.84 17.27 -15.57
N CYS A 13 24.51 16.20 -16.01
CA CYS A 13 23.83 14.95 -16.40
C CYS A 13 23.75 13.89 -15.28
N ALA A 14 24.46 14.07 -14.16
CA ALA A 14 24.48 13.06 -13.08
C ALA A 14 23.29 13.18 -12.11
N GLY A 15 22.55 14.29 -12.11
CA GLY A 15 21.51 14.56 -11.10
C GLY A 15 20.10 14.05 -11.43
N ALA A 16 19.82 13.64 -12.67
CA ALA A 16 18.45 13.34 -13.12
C ALA A 16 18.05 11.85 -13.01
N LEU A 17 18.93 10.98 -12.51
CA LEU A 17 18.73 9.52 -12.53
C LEU A 17 18.04 8.92 -11.29
N PHE A 18 17.70 9.72 -10.26
CA PHE A 18 17.08 9.21 -9.03
C PHE A 18 15.64 9.66 -8.76
N ALA A 19 14.94 10.21 -9.76
CA ALA A 19 13.48 10.24 -9.71
C ALA A 19 12.94 8.87 -10.17
N ALA A 20 13.24 7.81 -9.40
CA ALA A 20 12.44 6.61 -9.48
C ALA A 20 11.05 6.99 -8.96
N ALA A 21 10.15 7.34 -9.87
CA ALA A 21 8.73 7.27 -9.59
C ALA A 21 8.48 5.84 -9.12
N VAL A 22 8.27 5.67 -7.80
CA VAL A 22 7.67 4.46 -7.23
C VAL A 22 6.33 4.34 -7.92
N SER A 23 6.33 3.62 -9.04
CA SER A 23 5.10 3.22 -9.69
C SER A 23 4.45 2.28 -8.68
N ALA A 24 3.25 2.64 -8.19
CA ALA A 24 2.40 1.67 -7.52
C ALA A 24 2.37 0.44 -8.44
N GLU A 25 2.87 -0.67 -7.92
CA GLU A 25 2.97 -1.91 -8.68
C GLU A 25 1.58 -2.30 -9.18
N VAL A 26 1.49 -2.76 -10.42
CA VAL A 26 0.22 -3.17 -11.04
C VAL A 26 -0.50 -4.13 -10.10
N GLY A 27 -1.59 -3.67 -9.50
CA GLY A 27 -2.43 -4.46 -8.59
C GLY A 27 -2.71 -3.78 -7.24
N ASP A 28 -1.90 -2.84 -6.77
CA ASP A 28 -2.14 -2.23 -5.44
C ASP A 28 -3.50 -1.53 -5.35
N ILE A 29 -4.19 -1.74 -4.22
CA ILE A 29 -5.54 -1.22 -3.99
C ILE A 29 -5.45 -0.08 -2.98
N ALA A 30 -5.67 1.15 -3.43
CA ALA A 30 -6.08 2.22 -2.55
C ALA A 30 -7.58 2.09 -2.29
N PHE A 31 -7.96 1.87 -1.04
CA PHE A 31 -9.37 1.85 -0.67
C PHE A 31 -9.93 3.25 -0.73
N LYS A 32 -11.21 3.38 -1.11
CA LYS A 32 -11.91 4.64 -0.96
C LYS A 32 -12.49 4.71 0.45
N ARG A 33 -12.31 5.84 1.13
CA ARG A 33 -12.88 6.08 2.45
C ARG A 33 -13.72 7.36 2.34
N ASP A 34 -15.01 7.19 2.06
CA ASP A 34 -15.98 8.28 2.03
C ASP A 34 -16.88 8.18 3.25
N GLY A 35 -17.00 9.24 4.03
CA GLY A 35 -17.91 9.31 5.16
C GLY A 35 -17.56 10.42 6.16
N PRO A 36 -18.43 10.69 7.14
CA PRO A 36 -18.11 11.62 8.22
C PRO A 36 -16.91 11.11 9.04
N GLY A 37 -15.96 11.99 9.40
CA GLY A 37 -14.81 11.64 10.23
C GLY A 37 -13.73 10.81 9.51
N THR A 38 -13.64 10.94 8.19
CA THR A 38 -12.60 10.27 7.39
C THR A 38 -11.35 11.11 7.18
N ASP A 39 -11.38 12.39 7.56
CA ASP A 39 -10.31 13.36 7.28
C ASP A 39 -9.06 13.14 8.16
N ASP A 40 -9.24 12.57 9.36
CA ASP A 40 -8.16 12.38 10.33
C ASP A 40 -7.33 11.11 10.08
N VAL A 41 -7.86 10.14 9.32
CA VAL A 41 -7.22 8.86 9.05
C VAL A 41 -7.18 8.63 7.53
N PRO A 42 -6.00 8.60 6.90
CA PRO A 42 -5.86 8.35 5.48
C PRO A 42 -6.57 7.06 5.06
N ALA A 43 -6.93 6.98 3.79
CA ALA A 43 -7.42 5.73 3.23
C ALA A 43 -6.39 4.60 3.42
N ALA A 44 -6.90 3.38 3.60
CA ALA A 44 -6.04 2.21 3.66
C ALA A 44 -5.52 1.86 2.25
N THR A 45 -4.30 1.34 2.19
CA THR A 45 -3.69 0.82 0.96
C THR A 45 -3.33 -0.65 1.16
N PHE A 46 -3.72 -1.49 0.21
CA PHE A 46 -3.33 -2.90 0.16
C PHE A 46 -2.29 -3.14 -0.94
N PRO A 47 -1.05 -3.46 -0.57
CA PRO A 47 0.00 -3.79 -1.52
C PRO A 47 -0.08 -5.27 -1.94
N HIS A 48 -0.39 -5.55 -3.20
CA HIS A 48 -0.50 -6.93 -3.68
C HIS A 48 0.85 -7.65 -3.68
N PHE A 49 1.95 -6.95 -3.98
CA PHE A 49 3.28 -7.57 -4.11
C PHE A 49 3.75 -8.26 -2.84
N VAL A 50 3.66 -7.59 -1.70
CA VAL A 50 4.13 -8.16 -0.43
C VAL A 50 3.32 -9.38 -0.03
N HIS A 51 2.04 -9.42 -0.40
CA HIS A 51 1.18 -10.58 -0.15
C HIS A 51 1.44 -11.71 -1.17
N ARG A 52 1.62 -11.41 -2.46
CA ARG A 52 1.91 -12.43 -3.50
C ARG A 52 3.30 -13.05 -3.39
N MET A 53 4.23 -12.41 -2.67
CA MET A 53 5.53 -13.01 -2.35
C MET A 53 5.37 -14.25 -1.45
N GLN A 54 4.30 -14.31 -0.65
CA GLN A 54 4.06 -15.39 0.31
C GLN A 54 2.84 -16.26 -0.05
N PHE A 55 1.82 -15.68 -0.66
CA PHE A 55 0.53 -16.31 -0.90
C PHE A 55 0.14 -16.34 -2.37
N LYS A 56 -0.71 -17.29 -2.74
CA LYS A 56 -1.31 -17.37 -4.09
C LYS A 56 -2.67 -16.69 -4.08
N CYS A 57 -3.17 -16.32 -5.26
CA CYS A 57 -4.42 -15.56 -5.41
C CYS A 57 -5.61 -16.21 -4.67
N TYR A 58 -5.71 -17.55 -4.73
CA TYR A 58 -6.81 -18.31 -4.12
C TYR A 58 -6.84 -18.26 -2.58
N VAL A 59 -5.75 -17.85 -1.93
CA VAL A 59 -5.71 -17.68 -0.47
C VAL A 59 -6.60 -16.52 -0.05
N CYS A 60 -6.71 -15.50 -0.90
CA CYS A 60 -7.52 -14.31 -0.64
C CYS A 60 -8.85 -14.34 -1.41
N HIS A 61 -8.84 -14.86 -2.64
CA HIS A 61 -9.96 -14.76 -3.56
C HIS A 61 -10.56 -16.13 -3.91
N GLU A 62 -11.87 -16.32 -3.92
CA GLU A 62 -12.92 -15.32 -3.60
C GLU A 62 -13.44 -15.41 -2.16
N ASP A 63 -12.83 -16.28 -1.34
CA ASP A 63 -13.31 -16.59 0.01
C ASP A 63 -13.26 -15.39 0.96
N ILE A 64 -12.16 -14.63 0.95
CA ILE A 64 -11.96 -13.47 1.85
C ILE A 64 -12.35 -12.16 1.14
N PHE A 65 -11.97 -12.03 -0.13
CA PHE A 65 -12.17 -10.83 -0.93
C PHE A 65 -12.80 -11.15 -2.28
N VAL A 66 -13.77 -10.34 -2.70
CA VAL A 66 -14.29 -10.36 -4.07
C VAL A 66 -13.22 -9.76 -4.98
N MET A 67 -13.06 -10.28 -6.20
CA MET A 67 -12.16 -9.75 -7.24
C MET A 67 -12.68 -8.42 -7.86
N LYS A 68 -13.11 -7.49 -7.00
CA LYS A 68 -13.63 -6.17 -7.36
C LYS A 68 -13.39 -5.19 -6.21
N ALA A 69 -12.58 -4.15 -6.46
CA ALA A 69 -12.30 -3.12 -5.45
C ALA A 69 -13.60 -2.48 -4.93
N GLY A 70 -13.70 -2.34 -3.60
CA GLY A 70 -14.87 -1.76 -2.95
C GLY A 70 -16.12 -2.66 -2.89
N ALA A 71 -16.06 -3.91 -3.36
CA ALA A 71 -17.21 -4.83 -3.28
C ALA A 71 -17.41 -5.44 -1.88
N ASN A 72 -16.35 -5.51 -1.06
CA ASN A 72 -16.44 -5.98 0.31
C ASN A 72 -16.87 -4.86 1.26
N ALA A 73 -17.95 -5.07 2.02
CA ALA A 73 -18.37 -4.19 3.11
C ALA A 73 -17.46 -4.38 4.33
N MET A 74 -16.24 -3.85 4.26
CA MET A 74 -15.21 -4.00 5.28
C MET A 74 -15.27 -2.89 6.31
N THR A 75 -15.26 -3.26 7.59
CA THR A 75 -15.14 -2.34 8.74
C THR A 75 -14.00 -2.77 9.65
N MET A 76 -13.48 -1.86 10.47
CA MET A 76 -12.46 -2.21 11.47
C MET A 76 -12.98 -3.19 12.53
N ASP A 77 -14.28 -3.15 12.85
CA ASP A 77 -14.91 -4.12 13.76
C ASP A 77 -14.90 -5.52 13.14
N ALA A 78 -15.27 -5.64 11.86
CA ALA A 78 -15.20 -6.91 11.16
C ALA A 78 -13.75 -7.44 11.05
N ILE A 79 -12.77 -6.55 10.89
CA ILE A 79 -11.34 -6.90 10.92
C ILE A 79 -10.93 -7.42 12.30
N GLN A 80 -11.37 -6.78 13.38
CA GLN A 80 -11.11 -7.25 14.75
C GLN A 80 -11.77 -8.61 15.02
N ASP A 81 -12.93 -8.87 14.42
CA ASP A 81 -13.63 -10.16 14.45
C ASP A 81 -12.98 -11.25 13.57
N GLY A 82 -11.82 -10.97 12.95
CA GLY A 82 -11.06 -11.94 12.16
C GLY A 82 -11.51 -12.07 10.70
N LYS A 83 -12.35 -11.14 10.19
CA LYS A 83 -12.75 -11.11 8.77
C LYS A 83 -11.78 -10.23 7.96
N PHE A 84 -11.81 -10.38 6.65
CA PHE A 84 -11.01 -9.57 5.72
C PHE A 84 -9.51 -9.58 6.09
N CYS A 85 -8.90 -8.41 6.31
CA CYS A 85 -7.52 -8.26 6.77
C CYS A 85 -7.26 -9.06 8.05
N GLY A 86 -8.25 -9.14 8.95
CA GLY A 86 -8.18 -9.83 10.23
C GLY A 86 -8.01 -11.34 10.14
N ALA A 87 -8.29 -11.95 8.98
CA ALA A 87 -8.05 -13.37 8.77
C ALA A 87 -6.58 -13.73 8.98
N CYS A 88 -5.67 -12.80 8.65
CA CYS A 88 -4.23 -12.94 8.81
C CYS A 88 -3.64 -11.95 9.82
N HIS A 89 -4.11 -10.70 9.84
CA HIS A 89 -3.66 -9.65 10.77
C HIS A 89 -4.25 -9.81 12.17
N ASN A 90 -4.05 -10.98 12.76
CA ASN A 90 -4.61 -11.44 14.03
C ASN A 90 -3.54 -11.68 15.12
N GLY A 91 -2.28 -11.30 14.86
CA GLY A 91 -1.16 -11.51 15.78
C GLY A 91 -0.54 -12.91 15.73
N LYS A 92 -1.07 -13.81 14.88
CA LYS A 92 -0.52 -15.16 14.67
C LYS A 92 0.14 -15.30 13.30
N ALA A 93 -0.61 -15.03 12.23
CA ALA A 93 -0.10 -15.16 10.86
C ALA A 93 0.64 -13.88 10.40
N ALA A 94 0.14 -12.72 10.82
CA ALA A 94 0.77 -11.41 10.62
C ALA A 94 0.56 -10.53 11.86
N PHE A 95 1.16 -9.34 11.84
CA PHE A 95 0.95 -8.35 12.91
C PHE A 95 -0.55 -8.09 13.11
N GLN A 96 -0.98 -7.91 14.35
CA GLN A 96 -2.38 -7.70 14.68
C GLN A 96 -2.84 -6.29 14.27
N ALA A 97 -4.03 -6.19 13.68
CA ALA A 97 -4.69 -4.93 13.34
C ALA A 97 -5.21 -4.22 14.61
N THR A 98 -4.30 -3.51 15.28
CA THR A 98 -4.54 -2.71 16.50
C THR A 98 -4.36 -1.21 16.21
N PHE A 99 -4.73 -0.35 17.15
CA PHE A 99 -4.54 1.10 17.02
C PHE A 99 -3.08 1.50 16.72
N ASN A 100 -2.11 0.80 17.33
CA ASN A 100 -0.68 1.04 17.10
C ASN A 100 -0.23 0.64 15.68
N SER A 101 -1.02 -0.14 14.97
CA SER A 101 -0.73 -0.59 13.60
C SER A 101 -1.44 0.22 12.52
N CYS A 102 -2.29 1.20 12.88
CA CYS A 102 -3.03 2.03 11.92
C CYS A 102 -2.13 2.59 10.80
N PRO A 103 -0.95 3.18 11.08
CA PRO A 103 -0.10 3.77 10.03
C PRO A 103 0.48 2.75 9.04
N ARG A 104 0.39 1.44 9.34
CA ARG A 104 0.89 0.39 8.44
C ARG A 104 -0.02 0.19 7.24
N CYS A 105 -1.32 0.44 7.41
CA CYS A 105 -2.33 0.28 6.37
C CYS A 105 -2.85 1.63 5.90
N HIS A 106 -3.14 2.53 6.83
CA HIS A 106 -3.66 3.88 6.58
C HIS A 106 -2.53 4.84 6.24
N ARG A 107 -1.98 4.67 5.05
CA ARG A 107 -0.90 5.50 4.52
C ARG A 107 -1.24 5.95 3.10
N PRO A 108 -0.91 7.20 2.73
CA PRO A 108 -0.98 7.64 1.34
C PRO A 108 -0.15 6.70 0.45
N LEU A 109 -0.62 6.47 -0.78
CA LEU A 109 0.21 5.94 -1.86
C LEU A 109 1.29 6.97 -2.23
#